data_AF-A0A2J8XJV4-F1
#
_entry.id   AF-A0A2J8XJV4-F1
#
_cell.length_a   1.000
_cell.length_b   1.000
_cell.length_c   1.000
_cell.angle_alpha   90.00
_cell.angle_beta   90.00
_cell.angle_gamma   90.00
#
_symmetry.space_group_name_H-M   'P 1'
#
loop_
_entity.id
_entity.type
_entity.pdbx_description
1 polymer ?
#
loop_
_entity_poly.entity_id
_entity_poly.type
_entity_poly.pdbx_seq_one_letter_code
_entity_poly.pdbx_strand_id
1 'polypeptide(L)'
;MPACCSCSDVFQYETNKVTRIQSMNYGTIKWFFHVIIFSYVCFALVSDKLYQRKEPVISSVHTKVKGIAEVKEEIVENGVKKLVHSVFDTADYTFPLQGNSFFVMTNFLKTEGQEQRLCPEEFRPEGV
;
A
#
# COMPACT_ATOMS: atom_id res chain seq x y z
N MET A 1 26.63 63.81 -14.83
CA MET A 1 25.87 63.21 -13.72
C MET A 1 26.82 62.25 -13.01
N PRO A 2 27.55 62.70 -11.97
CA PRO A 2 28.67 61.95 -11.43
C PRO A 2 28.22 60.90 -10.39
N ALA A 3 29.09 59.92 -10.21
CA ALA A 3 28.95 58.68 -9.47
C ALA A 3 28.33 58.82 -8.06
N CYS A 4 27.19 58.18 -7.84
CA CYS A 4 26.52 58.08 -6.53
C CYS A 4 26.68 56.68 -5.88
N CYS A 5 27.67 55.90 -6.31
CA CYS A 5 27.94 54.58 -5.75
C CYS A 5 29.42 54.53 -5.35
N SER A 6 29.70 54.79 -4.07
CA SER A 6 31.05 54.63 -3.52
C SER A 6 31.28 53.14 -3.24
N CYS A 7 32.49 52.62 -3.48
CA CYS A 7 32.85 51.24 -3.10
C CYS A 7 32.64 50.95 -1.61
N SER A 8 32.51 51.99 -0.77
CA SER A 8 32.17 51.88 0.65
C SER A 8 30.77 51.35 0.93
N ASP A 9 29.81 51.55 0.02
CA ASP A 9 28.41 51.15 0.26
C ASP A 9 28.18 49.64 0.12
N VAL A 10 29.09 48.94 -0.58
CA VAL A 10 29.09 47.47 -0.70
C VAL A 10 29.45 46.79 0.63
N PHE A 11 30.15 47.50 1.53
CA PHE A 11 30.56 47.00 2.84
C PHE A 11 29.69 47.53 3.99
N GLN A 12 28.55 48.17 3.69
CA GLN A 12 27.61 48.56 4.73
C GLN A 12 26.80 47.35 5.21
N TYR A 13 26.95 47.02 6.49
CA TYR A 13 26.15 46.01 7.17
C TYR A 13 25.41 46.65 8.33
N GLU A 14 24.09 46.77 8.21
CA GLU A 14 23.24 47.27 9.28
C GLU A 14 22.82 46.13 10.22
N THR A 15 23.00 46.35 11.52
CA THR A 15 22.54 45.42 12.56
C THR A 15 21.37 46.01 13.34
N ASN A 16 20.41 45.16 13.68
CA ASN A 16 19.33 45.54 14.59
C ASN A 16 19.89 45.94 15.96
N LYS A 17 19.49 47.12 16.45
CA LYS A 17 19.80 47.58 17.81
C LYS A 17 18.89 46.85 18.78
N VAL A 18 19.46 46.06 19.69
CA VAL A 18 18.73 45.29 20.71
C VAL A 18 19.09 45.75 22.11
N THR A 19 18.13 45.73 23.03
CA THR A 19 18.36 46.03 24.45
C THR A 19 18.34 44.74 25.27
N ARG A 20 19.29 44.60 26.21
CA ARG A 20 19.41 43.41 27.06
C ARG A 20 18.66 43.65 28.36
N ILE A 21 17.58 42.91 28.57
CA ILE A 21 16.83 42.91 29.83
C ILE A 21 17.39 41.81 30.73
N GLN A 22 18.01 42.19 31.86
CA GLN A 22 18.51 41.24 32.85
C GLN A 22 17.41 40.90 33.85
N SER A 23 16.78 39.74 33.67
CA SER A 23 15.83 39.21 34.65
C SER A 23 15.92 37.68 34.70
N MET A 24 15.68 37.11 35.87
CA MET A 24 15.64 35.66 36.03
C MET A 24 14.42 35.05 35.33
N ASN A 25 13.24 35.67 35.46
CA ASN A 25 11.99 35.15 34.91
C ASN A 25 12.00 35.06 33.37
N TYR A 26 12.34 36.15 32.67
CA TYR A 26 12.40 36.13 31.20
C TYR A 26 13.52 35.20 30.70
N GLY A 27 14.62 35.07 31.45
CA GLY A 27 15.69 34.12 31.16
C GLY A 27 15.18 32.67 31.19
N THR A 28 14.53 32.26 32.28
CA THR A 28 14.00 30.90 32.45
C THR A 28 12.96 30.56 31.39
N ILE A 29 12.01 31.45 31.12
CA ILE A 29 10.98 31.25 30.09
C ILE A 29 11.62 31.08 28.72
N LYS A 30 12.59 31.92 28.37
CA LYS A 30 13.32 31.82 27.10
C LYS A 30 13.99 30.45 26.95
N TRP A 31 14.73 30.01 27.96
CA TRP A 31 15.43 28.73 27.92
C TRP A 31 14.47 27.53 27.92
N PHE A 32 13.36 27.62 28.64
CA PHE A 32 12.32 26.59 28.64
C PHE A 32 11.77 26.34 27.23
N PHE A 33 11.38 27.40 26.51
CA PHE A 33 10.93 27.26 25.12
C PHE A 33 12.01 26.72 24.20
N HIS A 34 13.27 27.18 24.34
CA HIS A 34 14.38 26.62 23.57
C HIS A 34 14.56 25.12 23.79
N VAL A 35 14.50 24.65 25.04
CA VAL A 35 14.63 23.23 25.37
C VAL A 35 13.47 22.42 24.82
N ILE A 36 12.23 22.91 24.92
CA ILE A 36 11.05 22.23 24.35
C ILE A 36 11.21 22.06 22.83
N ILE A 37 11.51 23.15 22.13
CA ILE A 37 11.65 23.13 20.67
C ILE A 37 12.81 22.22 20.27
N PHE A 38 13.95 22.33 20.95
CA PHE A 38 15.11 21.48 20.69
C PHE A 38 14.80 19.99 20.90
N SER A 39 14.11 19.65 22.00
CA SER A 39 13.71 18.27 22.31
C SER A 39 12.77 17.71 21.24
N TYR A 40 11.77 18.50 20.81
CA TYR A 40 10.84 18.09 19.75
C TYR A 40 11.55 17.84 18.42
N VAL A 41 12.46 18.74 18.01
CA VAL A 41 13.23 18.57 16.77
C VAL A 41 14.11 17.32 16.84
N CYS A 42 14.77 17.08 17.98
CA CYS A 42 15.55 15.85 18.19
C CYS A 42 14.67 14.60 18.12
N PHE A 43 13.50 14.63 18.76
CA PHE A 43 12.55 13.52 18.75
C PHE A 43 12.07 13.19 17.33
N ALA A 44 11.67 14.20 16.56
CA ALA A 44 11.25 14.02 15.17
C ALA A 44 12.38 13.48 14.28
N LEU A 45 13.60 14.03 14.43
CA LEU A 45 14.77 13.60 13.66
C LEU A 45 15.10 12.12 13.89
N VAL A 46 15.01 11.66 15.14
CA VAL A 46 15.29 10.26 15.50
C VAL A 46 14.14 9.34 15.11
N SER A 47 12.89 9.70 15.43
CA SER A 47 11.72 8.85 15.22
C SER A 47 11.45 8.62 13.73
N ASP A 48 11.48 9.69 12.93
CA ASP A 48 11.20 9.61 11.49
C ASP A 48 12.46 9.31 10.67
N LYS A 49 13.63 9.21 11.34
CA LYS A 49 14.95 9.03 10.73
C LYS A 49 15.24 10.07 9.64
N LEU A 50 14.93 11.33 9.90
CA LEU A 50 15.08 12.43 8.93
C LEU A 50 16.53 12.68 8.50
N TYR A 51 17.49 12.20 9.29
CA TYR A 51 18.91 12.22 8.96
C TYR A 51 19.30 11.21 7.86
N GLN A 52 18.38 10.33 7.43
CA GLN A 52 18.62 9.32 6.40
C GLN A 52 17.91 9.69 5.10
N ARG A 53 18.57 9.46 3.96
CA ARG A 53 17.93 9.47 2.64
C ARG A 53 17.14 8.17 2.47
N LYS A 54 15.82 8.27 2.26
CA LYS A 54 14.94 7.11 2.02
C LYS A 54 14.86 6.84 0.53
N GLU A 55 15.04 5.58 0.15
CA GLU A 55 14.87 5.12 -1.23
C GLU A 55 13.80 4.03 -1.26
N PRO A 56 12.84 4.09 -2.21
CA PRO A 56 11.82 3.07 -2.35
C PRO A 56 12.42 1.78 -2.93
N VAL A 57 11.87 0.64 -2.51
CA VAL A 57 12.26 -0.66 -3.06
C VAL A 57 11.45 -0.96 -4.31
N ILE A 58 12.13 -1.39 -5.38
CA ILE A 58 11.49 -1.99 -6.56
C ILE A 58 11.43 -3.49 -6.33
N SER A 59 10.21 -4.05 -6.21
CA SER A 59 10.00 -5.48 -5.98
C SER A 59 9.43 -6.17 -7.22
N SER A 60 9.82 -7.43 -7.40
CA SER A 60 9.28 -8.34 -8.42
C SER A 60 8.96 -9.67 -7.74
N VAL A 61 7.76 -10.19 -7.98
CA VAL A 61 7.26 -11.41 -7.35
C VAL A 61 6.96 -12.43 -8.44
N HIS A 62 7.49 -13.64 -8.29
CA HIS A 62 7.20 -14.77 -9.18
C HIS A 62 6.67 -15.94 -8.36
N THR A 63 5.42 -16.34 -8.60
CA THR A 63 4.73 -17.39 -7.85
C THR A 63 4.59 -18.66 -8.69
N LYS A 64 4.80 -19.82 -8.05
CA LYS A 64 4.54 -21.13 -8.66
C LYS A 64 3.76 -21.99 -7.68
N VAL A 65 2.51 -22.27 -8.02
CA VAL A 65 1.66 -23.18 -7.24
C VAL A 65 1.97 -24.62 -7.61
N LYS A 66 1.89 -25.54 -6.65
CA LYS A 66 2.08 -26.98 -6.86
C LYS A 66 1.09 -27.73 -5.98
N GLY A 67 0.48 -28.77 -6.53
CA GLY A 67 -0.51 -29.57 -5.84
C GLY A 67 -1.32 -30.40 -6.84
N ILE A 68 -1.93 -31.46 -6.31
CA ILE A 68 -2.94 -32.26 -7.00
C ILE A 68 -4.11 -32.42 -6.04
N ALA A 69 -5.33 -32.43 -6.56
CA ALA A 69 -6.53 -32.68 -5.79
C ALA A 69 -7.40 -33.71 -6.52
N GLU A 70 -7.96 -34.66 -5.78
CA GLU A 70 -8.88 -35.65 -6.31
C GLU A 70 -10.29 -35.30 -5.85
N VAL A 71 -11.22 -35.22 -6.80
CA VAL A 71 -12.63 -34.86 -6.56
C VAL A 71 -13.52 -35.94 -7.16
N LYS A 72 -14.50 -36.39 -6.38
CA LYS A 72 -15.54 -37.33 -6.82
C LYS A 72 -16.83 -36.57 -7.01
N GLU A 73 -17.31 -36.52 -8.23
CA GLU A 73 -18.52 -35.78 -8.60
C GLU A 73 -19.59 -36.71 -9.16
N GLU A 74 -20.85 -36.43 -8.83
CA GLU A 74 -21.99 -37.06 -9.49
C GLU A 74 -22.49 -36.14 -10.59
N ILE A 75 -22.17 -36.46 -11.84
CA ILE A 75 -22.62 -35.69 -13.01
C ILE A 75 -23.91 -36.30 -13.53
N VAL A 76 -24.89 -35.45 -13.86
CA VAL A 76 -26.13 -35.84 -14.52
C VAL A 76 -25.99 -35.56 -16.01
N GLU A 77 -25.79 -36.61 -16.81
CA GLU A 77 -25.69 -36.51 -18.26
C GLU A 77 -26.88 -37.25 -18.88
N ASN A 78 -27.69 -36.57 -19.69
CA ASN A 78 -28.89 -37.13 -20.34
C ASN A 78 -29.87 -37.86 -19.39
N GLY A 79 -30.02 -37.37 -18.15
CA GLY A 79 -30.92 -37.94 -17.14
C GLY A 79 -30.37 -39.15 -16.38
N VAL A 80 -29.13 -39.56 -16.63
CA VAL A 80 -28.44 -40.65 -15.91
C VAL A 80 -27.38 -40.06 -14.98
N LYS A 81 -27.41 -40.49 -13.71
CA LYS A 81 -26.39 -40.12 -12.72
C LYS A 81 -25.15 -40.98 -12.91
N LYS A 82 -24.00 -40.35 -13.14
CA LYS A 82 -22.70 -41.02 -13.28
C LYS A 82 -21.72 -40.47 -12.24
N LEU A 83 -21.10 -41.36 -11.49
CA LEU A 83 -19.98 -41.00 -10.61
C LEU A 83 -18.72 -40.84 -11.47
N VAL A 84 -18.14 -39.65 -11.46
CA VAL A 84 -16.91 -39.29 -12.18
C VAL A 84 -15.83 -38.98 -11.16
N HIS A 85 -14.66 -39.57 -11.37
CA HIS A 85 -13.47 -39.28 -10.59
C HIS A 85 -12.58 -38.33 -11.39
N SER A 86 -12.45 -37.10 -10.92
CA SER A 86 -11.67 -36.05 -11.58
C SER A 86 -10.43 -35.75 -10.75
N VAL A 87 -9.29 -35.56 -11.41
CA VAL A 87 -8.05 -35.10 -10.79
C VAL A 87 -7.80 -33.68 -11.29
N PHE A 88 -7.61 -32.76 -10.37
CA PHE A 88 -7.29 -31.36 -10.64
C PHE A 88 -5.82 -31.12 -10.37
N ASP A 89 -5.11 -30.62 -11.37
CA ASP A 89 -3.71 -30.22 -11.27
C ASP A 89 -3.57 -28.68 -11.24
N THR A 90 -2.32 -28.22 -11.20
CA THR A 90 -2.02 -26.78 -11.17
C THR A 90 -2.60 -26.02 -12.37
N ALA A 91 -2.71 -26.62 -13.54
CA ALA A 91 -3.31 -25.98 -14.72
C ALA A 91 -4.84 -25.85 -14.60
N ASP A 92 -5.49 -26.71 -13.81
CA ASP A 92 -6.95 -26.71 -13.67
C ASP A 92 -7.45 -25.71 -12.61
N TYR A 93 -6.78 -25.63 -11.46
CA TYR A 93 -7.23 -24.77 -10.35
C TYR A 93 -6.54 -23.40 -10.30
N THR A 94 -5.59 -23.10 -11.19
CA THR A 94 -4.95 -21.78 -11.30
C THR A 94 -5.17 -21.15 -12.67
N PHE A 95 -5.30 -19.82 -12.68
CA PHE A 95 -5.32 -19.05 -13.92
C PHE A 95 -3.97 -18.38 -14.16
N PRO A 96 -3.52 -18.24 -15.42
CA PRO A 96 -2.32 -17.50 -15.74
C PRO A 96 -2.56 -16.00 -15.54
N LEU A 97 -2.37 -15.52 -14.30
CA LEU A 97 -2.30 -14.10 -13.99
C LEU A 97 -0.87 -13.60 -14.21
N GLN A 98 -0.71 -12.56 -15.02
CA GLN A 98 0.57 -11.86 -15.26
C GLN A 98 0.88 -10.81 -14.16
N GLY A 99 0.42 -11.02 -12.93
CA GLY A 99 0.52 -10.06 -11.83
C GLY A 99 1.21 -10.61 -10.59
N ASN A 100 1.30 -9.77 -9.55
CA ASN A 100 1.86 -10.15 -8.24
C ASN A 100 0.92 -11.01 -7.38
N SER A 101 -0.24 -11.39 -7.91
CA SER A 101 -1.25 -12.21 -7.25
C SER A 101 -1.51 -13.49 -8.04
N PHE A 102 -1.98 -14.51 -7.33
CA PHE A 102 -2.35 -15.79 -7.89
C PHE A 102 -3.74 -16.19 -7.41
N PHE A 103 -4.45 -16.98 -8.21
CA PHE A 103 -5.76 -17.51 -7.89
C PHE A 103 -5.66 -19.02 -7.66
N VAL A 104 -6.41 -19.53 -6.69
CA VAL A 104 -6.55 -20.96 -6.41
C VAL A 104 -8.03 -21.28 -6.26
N MET A 105 -8.54 -22.13 -7.14
CA MET A 105 -9.90 -22.67 -7.03
C MET A 105 -9.98 -23.65 -5.87
N THR A 106 -10.92 -23.42 -4.97
CA THR A 106 -11.19 -24.30 -3.81
C THR A 106 -12.55 -24.98 -3.89
N ASN A 107 -13.47 -24.41 -4.65
CA ASN A 107 -14.80 -24.95 -4.89
C ASN A 107 -15.26 -24.53 -6.29
N PHE A 108 -16.05 -25.36 -6.96
CA PHE A 108 -16.61 -25.08 -8.26
C PHE A 108 -18.00 -25.71 -8.42
N LEU A 109 -18.80 -25.08 -9.28
CA LEU A 109 -20.07 -25.61 -9.77
C LEU A 109 -20.02 -25.52 -11.30
N LYS A 110 -20.07 -26.66 -11.98
CA LYS A 110 -20.01 -26.72 -13.45
C LYS A 110 -21.37 -27.13 -14.00
N THR A 111 -21.84 -26.39 -15.00
CA THR A 111 -23.07 -26.72 -15.75
C THR A 111 -22.70 -27.05 -17.19
N GLU A 112 -22.72 -28.33 -17.52
CA GLU A 112 -22.40 -28.83 -18.88
C GLU A 112 -23.61 -28.67 -19.81
N GLY A 113 -23.37 -28.63 -21.13
CA GLY A 113 -24.45 -28.66 -22.13
C GLY A 113 -25.32 -27.40 -22.17
N GLN A 114 -24.78 -26.25 -21.74
CA GLN A 114 -25.46 -24.97 -21.90
C GLN A 114 -25.58 -24.60 -23.38
N GLU A 115 -26.81 -24.46 -23.86
CA GLU A 115 -27.15 -24.06 -25.22
C GLU A 115 -28.07 -22.85 -25.21
N GLN A 116 -27.93 -21.98 -26.21
CA GLN A 116 -28.79 -20.81 -26.32
C GLN A 116 -30.18 -21.22 -26.81
N ARG A 117 -31.14 -21.27 -25.89
CA ARG A 117 -32.55 -21.60 -26.15
C ARG A 117 -33.49 -20.88 -25.20
N LEU A 118 -34.79 -20.97 -25.47
CA LEU A 118 -35.81 -20.56 -24.51
C LEU A 118 -35.95 -21.66 -23.43
N CYS A 119 -35.64 -21.32 -22.19
CA CYS A 119 -35.80 -22.19 -21.03
C CYS A 119 -36.22 -21.37 -19.79
N PRO A 120 -36.98 -21.96 -18.85
CA PRO A 120 -37.33 -21.30 -17.59
C PRO A 120 -36.10 -21.18 -16.68
N GLU A 121 -36.07 -20.14 -15.84
CA GLU A 121 -35.07 -19.97 -14.78
C GLU A 121 -35.26 -21.02 -13.67
N GLU A 122 -34.19 -21.40 -12.98
CA GLU A 122 -34.26 -22.29 -11.83
C GLU A 122 -34.96 -21.60 -10.64
N PHE A 123 -35.88 -22.32 -9.98
CA PHE A 123 -36.60 -21.76 -8.84
C PHE A 123 -35.66 -21.54 -7.65
N ARG A 124 -35.39 -20.28 -7.34
CA ARG A 124 -34.73 -19.90 -6.08
C ARG A 124 -35.81 -19.45 -5.08
N PRO A 125 -35.97 -20.14 -3.93
CA PRO A 125 -36.84 -19.63 -2.88
C PRO A 125 -36.29 -18.29 -2.36
N GLU A 126 -37.10 -17.25 -2.35
CA GLU A 126 -36.74 -15.98 -1.71
C GLU A 126 -36.71 -16.15 -0.19
N GLY A 127 -35.55 -15.93 0.44
CA GLY A 127 -35.44 -15.71 1.89
C GLY A 127 -34.93 -16.87 2.74
N VAL A 128 -33.70 -17.31 2.49
CA VAL A 128 -32.81 -17.81 3.56
C VAL A 128 -31.55 -16.96 3.57
#